data_AF-W4P5K2-F1
#
_entry.id   AF-W4P5K2-F1
#
_cell.length_a   1.000
_cell.length_b   1.000
_cell.length_c   1.000
_cell.angle_alpha   90.00
_cell.angle_beta   90.00
_cell.angle_gamma   90.00
#
_symmetry.space_group_name_H-M   'P 1'
#
loop_
_entity.id
_entity.type
_entity.pdbx_description
1 polymer ?
#
loop_
_entity_poly.entity_id
_entity_poly.type
_entity_poly.pdbx_seq_one_letter_code
_entity_poly.pdbx_strand_id
1 'polypeptide(L)'
;MKAKLDAGRALLYQTARYVDIYKALDDIARERKLTPEERQEQKKYAKLADSFTPLAKGMNSEYANQNAYDCIQIHGGSGFMMDYACQRIYRDARITSIYEGTTQLQTVAAIRYVTNGSYIATIRDYEAVPCSPEMEPLLSRLKKMADKFEESTNAVKETQDQEILDFTARRLMEMAADCIMAHLLIQDASKAPELFAKSAHVYLNYAEAEVEKHAGFIKGLDKEDLAFYKR
;
A
#
# COMPACT_ATOMS: atom_id res chain seq x y z
N MET A 1 11.65 9.38 5.97
CA MET A 1 12.34 8.07 6.00
C MET A 1 11.74 7.06 6.98
N LYS A 2 11.95 7.15 8.31
CA LYS A 2 11.57 6.08 9.26
C LYS A 2 10.09 5.66 9.21
N ALA A 3 9.16 6.62 9.18
CA ALA A 3 7.73 6.31 9.15
C ALA A 3 7.33 5.50 7.90
N LYS A 4 7.82 5.88 6.70
CA LYS A 4 7.63 5.10 5.45
C LYS A 4 8.25 3.71 5.53
N LEU A 5 9.44 3.59 6.13
CA LEU A 5 10.11 2.30 6.33
C LEU A 5 9.28 1.38 7.23
N ASP A 6 8.75 1.88 8.34
CA ASP A 6 7.95 1.09 9.27
C ASP A 6 6.61 0.70 8.63
N ALA A 7 5.94 1.61 7.92
CA ALA A 7 4.69 1.33 7.22
C ALA A 7 4.87 0.26 6.13
N GLY A 8 5.91 0.41 5.30
CA GLY A 8 6.25 -0.55 4.27
C GLY A 8 6.64 -1.93 4.81
N ARG A 9 7.33 -1.95 5.96
CA ARG A 9 7.66 -3.19 6.68
C ARG A 9 6.42 -3.88 7.25
N ALA A 10 5.49 -3.12 7.83
CA ALA A 10 4.23 -3.67 8.33
C ALA A 10 3.42 -4.31 7.18
N LEU A 11 3.33 -3.62 6.02
CA LEU A 11 2.71 -4.18 4.81
C LEU A 11 3.42 -5.45 4.33
N LEU A 12 4.75 -5.46 4.31
CA LEU A 12 5.55 -6.63 3.91
C LEU A 12 5.27 -7.83 4.82
N TYR A 13 5.35 -7.66 6.15
CA TYR A 13 5.11 -8.77 7.08
C TYR A 13 3.67 -9.26 7.05
N GLN A 14 2.70 -8.36 6.88
CA GLN A 14 1.32 -8.77 6.73
C GLN A 14 1.11 -9.60 5.44
N THR A 15 1.75 -9.17 4.34
CA THR A 15 1.73 -9.92 3.07
C THR A 15 2.39 -11.29 3.23
N ALA A 16 3.56 -11.35 3.88
CA ALA A 16 4.26 -12.61 4.15
C ALA A 16 3.41 -13.55 5.00
N ARG A 17 2.76 -13.05 6.05
CA ARG A 17 1.82 -13.82 6.87
C ARG A 17 0.69 -14.41 6.02
N TYR A 18 0.12 -13.65 5.09
CA TYR A 18 -0.91 -14.18 4.19
C TYR A 18 -0.38 -15.31 3.31
N VAL A 19 0.84 -15.14 2.78
CA VAL A 19 1.51 -16.17 1.97
C VAL A 19 1.76 -17.44 2.78
N ASP A 20 2.33 -17.31 3.98
CA ASP A 20 2.66 -18.44 4.85
C ASP A 20 1.42 -19.27 5.20
N ILE A 21 0.30 -18.60 5.53
CA ILE A 21 -0.93 -19.30 5.93
C ILE A 21 -1.49 -20.14 4.76
N TYR A 22 -1.64 -19.55 3.57
CA TYR A 22 -2.21 -20.32 2.45
C TYR A 22 -1.23 -21.39 1.95
N LYS A 23 0.08 -21.16 1.99
CA LYS A 23 1.10 -22.15 1.62
C LYS A 23 1.14 -23.33 2.59
N ALA A 24 1.01 -23.08 3.89
CA ALA A 24 0.88 -24.16 4.87
C ALA A 24 -0.35 -25.03 4.56
N LEU A 25 -1.48 -24.42 4.17
CA LEU A 25 -2.67 -25.15 3.76
C LEU A 25 -2.50 -25.88 2.41
N ASP A 26 -1.73 -25.32 1.47
CA ASP A 26 -1.34 -26.02 0.23
C ASP A 26 -0.53 -27.29 0.54
N ASP A 27 0.40 -27.22 1.49
CA ASP A 27 1.23 -28.36 1.88
C ASP A 27 0.41 -29.44 2.60
N ILE A 28 -0.46 -29.05 3.53
CA ILE A 28 -1.42 -29.98 4.16
C ILE A 28 -2.31 -30.66 3.10
N ALA A 29 -2.75 -29.92 2.09
CA ALA A 29 -3.60 -30.43 1.00
C ALA A 29 -2.91 -31.49 0.14
N ARG A 30 -1.57 -31.56 0.14
CA ARG A 30 -0.79 -32.62 -0.54
C ARG A 30 -0.81 -33.93 0.22
N GLU A 31 -0.96 -33.89 1.55
CA GLU A 31 -0.96 -35.07 2.42
C GLU A 31 -2.37 -35.59 2.72
N ARG A 32 -3.34 -34.69 2.89
CA ARG A 32 -4.73 -35.04 3.16
C ARG A 32 -5.71 -34.04 2.56
N LYS A 33 -6.97 -34.45 2.46
CA LYS A 33 -8.05 -33.54 2.09
C LYS A 33 -8.25 -32.48 3.17
N LEU A 34 -8.31 -31.21 2.77
CA LEU A 34 -8.68 -30.10 3.65
C LEU A 34 -10.14 -30.22 4.11
N THR A 35 -10.41 -29.83 5.36
CA THR A 35 -11.78 -29.63 5.86
C THR A 35 -12.44 -28.47 5.11
N PRO A 36 -13.79 -28.34 5.17
CA PRO A 36 -14.48 -27.19 4.60
C PRO A 36 -13.95 -25.84 5.11
N GLU A 37 -13.63 -25.75 6.41
CA GLU A 37 -13.12 -24.56 7.09
C GLU A 37 -11.71 -24.22 6.59
N GLU A 38 -10.80 -25.21 6.57
CA GLU A 38 -9.44 -25.04 6.04
C GLU A 38 -9.44 -24.62 4.57
N ARG A 39 -10.35 -25.16 3.77
CA ARG A 39 -10.48 -24.77 2.37
C ARG A 39 -10.98 -23.33 2.22
N GLN A 40 -11.88 -22.89 3.09
CA GLN A 40 -12.35 -21.51 3.10
C GLN A 40 -11.24 -20.56 3.54
N GLU A 41 -10.47 -20.94 4.55
CA GLU A 41 -9.30 -20.20 5.03
C GLU A 41 -8.22 -20.09 3.96
N GLN A 42 -7.88 -21.20 3.29
CA GLN A 42 -6.92 -21.24 2.19
C GLN A 42 -7.33 -20.26 1.08
N LYS A 43 -8.59 -20.31 0.63
CA LYS A 43 -9.12 -19.40 -0.39
C LYS A 43 -9.03 -17.94 0.03
N LYS A 44 -9.35 -17.64 1.30
CA LYS A 44 -9.28 -16.29 1.87
C LYS A 44 -7.84 -15.77 1.82
N TYR A 45 -6.88 -16.52 2.36
CA TYR A 45 -5.50 -16.08 2.45
C TYR A 45 -4.77 -16.10 1.12
N ALA A 46 -5.10 -17.01 0.20
CA ALA A 46 -4.61 -16.97 -1.17
C ALA A 46 -5.04 -15.67 -1.86
N LYS A 47 -6.32 -15.29 -1.77
CA LYS A 47 -6.83 -14.02 -2.34
C LYS A 47 -6.15 -12.79 -1.71
N LEU A 48 -5.95 -12.80 -0.39
CA LEU A 48 -5.26 -11.72 0.32
C LEU A 48 -3.79 -11.63 -0.09
N ALA A 49 -3.09 -12.74 -0.22
CA ALA A 49 -1.71 -12.77 -0.70
C ALA A 49 -1.63 -12.25 -2.14
N ASP A 50 -2.53 -12.67 -3.02
CA ASP A 50 -2.57 -12.23 -4.41
C ASP A 50 -2.86 -10.74 -4.56
N SER A 51 -3.65 -10.15 -3.64
CA SER A 51 -3.94 -8.72 -3.66
C SER A 51 -2.88 -7.87 -2.97
N PHE A 52 -2.26 -8.36 -1.91
CA PHE A 52 -1.26 -7.59 -1.16
C PHE A 52 0.14 -7.66 -1.80
N THR A 53 0.47 -8.71 -2.54
CA THR A 53 1.78 -8.85 -3.21
C THR A 53 2.11 -7.69 -4.16
N PRO A 54 1.25 -7.30 -5.13
CA PRO A 54 1.55 -6.17 -6.00
C PRO A 54 1.56 -4.83 -5.26
N LEU A 55 0.73 -4.69 -4.22
CA LEU A 55 0.69 -3.52 -3.34
C LEU A 55 2.03 -3.35 -2.61
N ALA A 56 2.50 -4.43 -1.96
CA ALA A 56 3.76 -4.45 -1.23
C ALA A 56 4.95 -4.20 -2.15
N LYS A 57 5.02 -4.87 -3.31
CA LYS A 57 6.13 -4.67 -4.26
C LYS A 57 6.13 -3.25 -4.81
N GLY A 58 4.98 -2.74 -5.27
CA GLY A 58 4.85 -1.40 -5.82
C GLY A 58 5.27 -0.33 -4.83
N MET A 59 4.65 -0.32 -3.64
CA MET A 59 4.91 0.71 -2.63
C MET A 59 6.32 0.64 -2.06
N ASN A 60 6.78 -0.55 -1.66
CA ASN A 60 8.08 -0.67 -0.98
C ASN A 60 9.25 -0.39 -1.92
N SER A 61 9.15 -0.72 -3.20
CA SER A 61 10.21 -0.39 -4.17
C SER A 61 10.29 1.12 -4.44
N GLU A 62 9.15 1.82 -4.55
CA GLU A 62 9.14 3.29 -4.68
C GLU A 62 9.61 3.99 -3.39
N TYR A 63 9.19 3.51 -2.21
CA TYR A 63 9.69 4.02 -0.93
C TYR A 63 11.18 3.75 -0.72
N ALA A 64 11.71 2.61 -1.19
CA ALA A 64 13.14 2.35 -1.17
C ALA A 64 13.92 3.39 -1.99
N ASN A 65 13.44 3.73 -3.19
CA ASN A 65 14.04 4.76 -4.03
C ASN A 65 14.02 6.13 -3.33
N GLN A 66 12.88 6.55 -2.79
CA GLN A 66 12.74 7.83 -2.09
C GLN A 66 13.63 7.90 -0.84
N ASN A 67 13.62 6.85 -0.01
CA ASN A 67 14.44 6.82 1.20
C ASN A 67 15.95 6.80 0.88
N ALA A 68 16.36 6.09 -0.18
CA ALA A 68 17.75 6.08 -0.61
C ALA A 68 18.20 7.44 -1.16
N TYR A 69 17.30 8.14 -1.87
CA TYR A 69 17.52 9.52 -2.31
C TYR A 69 17.70 10.47 -1.12
N ASP A 70 16.76 10.44 -0.16
CA ASP A 70 16.83 11.24 1.07
C ASP A 70 18.10 10.93 1.88
N CYS A 71 18.56 9.67 1.87
CA CYS A 71 19.78 9.25 2.53
C CYS A 71 21.00 10.01 2.00
N ILE A 72 21.13 10.17 0.68
CA ILE A 72 22.18 11.00 0.08
C ILE A 72 22.02 12.45 0.53
N GLN A 73 20.79 12.99 0.43
CA GLN A 73 20.51 14.40 0.75
C GLN A 73 20.90 14.76 2.18
N ILE A 74 20.61 13.88 3.16
CA ILE A 74 20.96 14.07 4.57
C ILE A 74 22.49 14.15 4.78
N HIS A 75 23.26 13.41 3.99
CA HIS A 75 24.72 13.39 4.06
C HIS A 75 25.39 14.45 3.17
N GLY A 76 24.62 15.22 2.40
CA GLY A 76 25.13 16.26 1.50
C GLY A 76 26.15 15.71 0.49
N GLY A 77 27.20 16.48 0.20
CA GLY A 77 28.25 16.07 -0.74
C GLY A 77 28.91 14.74 -0.36
N SER A 78 29.09 14.47 0.94
CA SER A 78 29.61 13.18 1.43
C SER A 78 28.73 12.01 1.02
N GLY A 79 27.40 12.18 1.00
CA GLY A 79 26.46 11.15 0.54
C GLY A 79 26.64 10.77 -0.94
N PHE A 80 27.19 11.67 -1.75
CA PHE A 80 27.49 11.43 -3.17
C PHE A 80 28.86 10.77 -3.39
N MET A 81 29.78 10.89 -2.43
CA MET A 81 31.11 10.32 -2.52
C MET A 81 31.07 8.79 -2.44
N MET A 82 31.96 8.12 -3.20
CA MET A 82 32.05 6.66 -3.21
C MET A 82 32.56 6.06 -1.90
N ASP A 83 33.16 6.88 -1.03
CA ASP A 83 33.63 6.49 0.30
C ASP A 83 32.45 6.12 1.24
N TYR A 84 31.24 6.60 0.94
CA TYR A 84 30.03 6.31 1.69
C TYR A 84 29.07 5.41 0.90
N ALA A 85 28.31 4.58 1.62
CA ALA A 85 27.40 3.62 0.99
C ALA A 85 26.16 4.27 0.34
N CYS A 86 25.83 5.53 0.65
CA CYS A 86 24.59 6.21 0.25
C CYS A 86 24.36 6.18 -1.27
N GLN A 87 25.35 6.61 -2.08
CA GLN A 87 25.23 6.59 -3.54
C GLN A 87 25.04 5.19 -4.11
N ARG A 88 25.67 4.17 -3.50
CA ARG A 88 25.51 2.78 -3.94
C ARG A 88 24.09 2.30 -3.64
N ILE A 89 23.60 2.54 -2.43
CA ILE A 89 22.23 2.18 -2.02
C ILE A 89 21.19 2.83 -2.93
N TYR A 90 21.38 4.09 -3.32
CA TYR A 90 20.48 4.76 -4.27
C TYR A 90 20.48 4.12 -5.66
N ARG A 91 21.65 3.78 -6.19
CA ARG A 91 21.75 3.05 -7.48
C ARG A 91 21.11 1.67 -7.40
N ASP A 92 21.37 0.93 -6.33
CA ASP A 92 20.84 -0.41 -6.12
C ASP A 92 19.31 -0.38 -5.92
N ALA A 93 18.77 0.63 -5.23
CA ALA A 93 17.32 0.77 -5.03
C ALA A 93 16.57 0.93 -6.36
N ARG A 94 17.20 1.50 -7.40
CA ARG A 94 16.53 1.82 -8.66
C ARG A 94 15.98 0.60 -9.38
N ILE A 95 16.70 -0.54 -9.34
CA ILE A 95 16.27 -1.75 -10.04
C ILE A 95 14.98 -2.34 -9.45
N THR A 96 14.73 -2.09 -8.17
CA THR A 96 13.63 -2.73 -7.43
C THR A 96 12.24 -2.37 -7.95
N SER A 97 12.06 -1.18 -8.52
CA SER A 97 10.80 -0.75 -9.15
C SER A 97 10.73 -1.07 -10.65
N ILE A 98 11.75 -1.73 -11.22
CA ILE A 98 11.86 -2.05 -12.65
C ILE A 98 11.70 -3.57 -12.89
N TYR A 99 12.51 -4.39 -12.21
CA TYR A 99 12.47 -5.84 -12.40
C TYR A 99 11.18 -6.46 -11.83
N GLU A 100 10.91 -7.73 -12.17
CA GLU A 100 9.76 -8.50 -11.65
C GLU A 100 8.43 -7.74 -11.77
N GLY A 101 8.29 -6.97 -12.86
CA GLY A 101 7.15 -6.11 -13.15
C GLY A 101 7.33 -4.69 -12.59
N THR A 102 7.34 -3.70 -13.48
CA THR A 102 7.42 -2.27 -13.14
C THR A 102 6.31 -1.83 -12.19
N THR A 103 6.45 -0.67 -11.54
CA THR A 103 5.37 -0.09 -10.70
C THR A 103 4.04 -0.03 -11.43
N GLN A 104 4.03 0.31 -12.72
CA GLN A 104 2.81 0.30 -13.54
C GLN A 104 2.22 -1.11 -13.71
N LEU A 105 3.06 -2.13 -13.93
CA LEU A 105 2.58 -3.52 -13.99
C LEU A 105 2.04 -3.99 -12.64
N GLN A 106 2.62 -3.55 -11.52
CA GLN A 106 2.05 -3.81 -10.19
C GLN A 106 0.70 -3.11 -10.00
N THR A 107 0.56 -1.87 -10.47
CA THR A 107 -0.72 -1.17 -10.51
C THR A 107 -1.77 -1.95 -11.30
N VAL A 108 -1.42 -2.44 -12.49
CA VAL A 108 -2.33 -3.27 -13.31
C VAL A 108 -2.70 -4.58 -12.60
N ALA A 109 -1.77 -5.20 -11.88
CA ALA A 109 -2.06 -6.40 -11.09
C ALA A 109 -2.99 -6.09 -9.89
N ALA A 110 -2.86 -4.91 -9.28
CA ALA A 110 -3.61 -4.50 -8.10
C ALA A 110 -5.00 -3.90 -8.41
N ILE A 111 -5.19 -3.24 -9.56
CA ILE A 111 -6.37 -2.41 -9.84
C ILE A 111 -7.69 -3.20 -9.76
N ARG A 112 -7.67 -4.49 -10.13
CA ARG A 112 -8.86 -5.36 -10.01
C ARG A 112 -9.38 -5.46 -8.58
N TYR A 113 -8.50 -5.37 -7.57
CA TYR A 113 -8.86 -5.46 -6.15
C TYR A 113 -9.36 -4.14 -5.58
N VAL A 114 -9.01 -3.03 -6.21
CA VAL A 114 -9.65 -1.73 -5.99
C VAL A 114 -11.09 -1.81 -6.52
N THR A 115 -11.26 -2.14 -7.80
CA THR A 115 -12.57 -2.02 -8.47
C THR A 115 -13.59 -3.04 -7.99
N ASN A 116 -13.17 -4.25 -7.62
CA ASN A 116 -14.04 -5.28 -7.04
C ASN A 116 -14.29 -5.10 -5.52
N GLY A 117 -13.74 -4.06 -4.91
CA GLY A 117 -13.97 -3.72 -3.51
C GLY A 117 -13.18 -4.54 -2.48
N SER A 118 -12.23 -5.39 -2.91
CA SER A 118 -11.47 -6.23 -1.97
C SER A 118 -10.62 -5.39 -1.01
N TYR A 119 -10.00 -4.30 -1.47
CA TYR A 119 -9.21 -3.44 -0.58
C TYR A 119 -10.08 -2.64 0.39
N ILE A 120 -11.18 -2.02 -0.06
CA ILE A 120 -12.06 -1.28 0.85
C ILE A 120 -12.67 -2.23 1.90
N ALA A 121 -13.08 -3.45 1.52
CA ALA A 121 -13.54 -4.44 2.49
C ALA A 121 -12.45 -4.77 3.54
N THR A 122 -11.20 -4.94 3.11
CA THR A 122 -10.07 -5.17 4.03
C THR A 122 -9.82 -3.98 4.95
N ILE A 123 -9.94 -2.75 4.44
CA ILE A 123 -9.81 -1.52 5.23
C ILE A 123 -10.92 -1.45 6.29
N ARG A 124 -12.18 -1.73 5.92
CA ARG A 124 -13.30 -1.76 6.89
C ARG A 124 -13.13 -2.88 7.93
N ASP A 125 -12.60 -4.04 7.55
CA ASP A 125 -12.24 -5.09 8.51
C ASP A 125 -11.17 -4.59 9.51
N TYR A 126 -10.18 -3.82 9.04
CA TYR A 126 -9.15 -3.23 9.91
C TYR A 126 -9.68 -2.10 10.79
N GLU A 127 -10.67 -1.33 10.34
CA GLU A 127 -11.35 -0.31 11.15
C GLU A 127 -12.11 -0.89 12.34
N ALA A 128 -12.56 -2.14 12.23
CA ALA A 128 -13.24 -2.87 13.30
C ALA A 128 -12.28 -3.41 14.37
N VAL A 129 -10.96 -3.43 14.11
CA VAL A 129 -9.96 -3.85 15.10
C VAL A 129 -9.78 -2.73 16.13
N PRO A 130 -10.02 -2.99 17.43
CA PRO A 130 -9.81 -1.98 18.47
C PRO A 130 -8.36 -1.50 18.52
N CYS A 131 -8.16 -0.19 18.68
CA CYS A 131 -6.85 0.42 18.93
C CYS A 131 -6.75 0.92 20.38
N SER A 132 -5.55 1.29 20.82
CA SER A 132 -5.38 1.92 22.13
C SER A 132 -6.07 3.30 22.17
N PRO A 133 -6.45 3.81 23.35
CA PRO A 133 -7.11 5.12 23.47
C PRO A 133 -6.31 6.26 22.81
N GLU A 134 -4.98 6.20 22.87
CA GLU A 134 -4.09 7.20 22.28
C GLU A 134 -4.14 7.22 20.74
N MET A 135 -4.50 6.09 20.12
CA MET A 135 -4.58 5.94 18.67
C MET A 135 -5.98 6.20 18.10
N GLU A 136 -7.02 6.30 18.94
CA GLU A 136 -8.40 6.57 18.48
C GLU A 136 -8.55 7.85 17.64
N PRO A 137 -7.86 8.97 17.94
CA PRO A 137 -7.90 10.15 17.10
C PRO A 137 -7.33 9.91 15.69
N LEU A 138 -6.29 9.06 15.59
CA LEU A 138 -5.66 8.70 14.32
C LEU A 138 -6.57 7.78 13.52
N LEU A 139 -7.18 6.78 14.17
CA LEU A 139 -8.15 5.89 13.54
C LEU A 139 -9.36 6.67 13.00
N SER A 140 -9.83 7.68 13.74
CA SER A 140 -10.95 8.53 13.32
C SER A 140 -10.64 9.34 12.05
N ARG A 141 -9.41 9.80 11.89
CA ARG A 141 -8.94 10.45 10.65
C ARG A 141 -8.76 9.45 9.52
N LEU A 142 -8.20 8.28 9.82
CA LEU A 142 -7.99 7.21 8.85
C LEU A 142 -9.31 6.71 8.24
N LYS A 143 -10.39 6.63 9.02
CA LYS A 143 -11.74 6.34 8.50
C LYS A 143 -12.18 7.32 7.41
N LYS A 144 -11.90 8.62 7.59
CA LYS A 144 -12.19 9.65 6.57
C LYS A 144 -11.33 9.47 5.31
N MET A 145 -10.09 9.02 5.46
CA MET A 145 -9.24 8.66 4.32
C MET A 145 -9.82 7.46 3.55
N ALA A 146 -10.31 6.44 4.27
CA ALA A 146 -10.97 5.29 3.68
C ALA A 146 -12.26 5.68 2.92
N ASP A 147 -13.06 6.58 3.49
CA ASP A 147 -14.26 7.13 2.84
C ASP A 147 -13.88 7.83 1.52
N LYS A 148 -12.83 8.68 1.54
CA LYS A 148 -12.32 9.35 0.32
C LYS A 148 -11.80 8.39 -0.73
N PHE A 149 -11.13 7.31 -0.32
CA PHE A 149 -10.70 6.26 -1.23
C PHE A 149 -11.90 5.56 -1.88
N GLU A 150 -12.94 5.24 -1.11
CA GLU A 150 -14.17 4.64 -1.60
C GLU A 150 -14.92 5.57 -2.56
N GLU A 151 -15.10 6.83 -2.19
CA GLU A 151 -15.69 7.88 -3.04
C GLU A 151 -14.93 8.03 -4.36
N SER A 152 -13.59 8.12 -4.31
CA SER A 152 -12.75 8.25 -5.52
C SER A 152 -12.84 7.01 -6.41
N THR A 153 -12.89 5.82 -5.81
CA THR A 153 -13.06 4.56 -6.54
C THR A 153 -14.42 4.49 -7.21
N ASN A 154 -15.48 4.91 -6.53
CA ASN A 154 -16.84 4.92 -7.07
C ASN A 154 -16.98 5.94 -8.20
N ALA A 155 -16.47 7.16 -8.01
CA ALA A 155 -16.47 8.19 -9.05
C ALA A 155 -15.81 7.69 -10.35
N VAL A 156 -14.67 7.02 -10.27
CA VAL A 156 -14.00 6.42 -11.45
C VAL A 156 -14.84 5.30 -12.05
N LYS A 157 -15.40 4.39 -11.23
CA LYS A 157 -16.23 3.27 -11.72
C LYS A 157 -17.52 3.74 -12.41
N GLU A 158 -18.13 4.80 -11.91
CA GLU A 158 -19.37 5.38 -12.44
C GLU A 158 -19.20 5.98 -13.84
N THR A 159 -17.98 6.38 -14.21
CA THR A 159 -17.69 6.81 -15.59
C THR A 159 -17.88 5.69 -16.62
N GLN A 160 -17.79 4.42 -16.18
CA GLN A 160 -17.79 3.23 -17.04
C GLN A 160 -16.76 3.32 -18.19
N ASP A 161 -15.67 4.06 -17.97
CA ASP A 161 -14.65 4.32 -18.97
C ASP A 161 -13.32 3.66 -18.58
N GLN A 162 -12.89 2.69 -19.38
CA GLN A 162 -11.64 1.96 -19.14
C GLN A 162 -10.42 2.87 -19.23
N GLU A 163 -10.45 3.90 -20.08
CA GLU A 163 -9.32 4.81 -20.25
C GLU A 163 -9.12 5.70 -19.01
N ILE A 164 -10.23 6.19 -18.43
CA ILE A 164 -10.20 6.93 -17.16
C ILE A 164 -9.71 6.01 -16.03
N LEU A 165 -10.19 4.77 -15.98
CA LEU A 165 -9.75 3.80 -14.98
C LEU A 165 -8.24 3.54 -15.09
N ASP A 166 -7.72 3.27 -16.28
CA ASP A 166 -6.29 3.01 -16.51
C ASP A 166 -5.43 4.22 -16.14
N PHE A 167 -5.88 5.42 -16.48
CA PHE A 167 -5.18 6.67 -16.20
C PHE A 167 -5.13 7.02 -14.70
N THR A 168 -6.18 6.66 -13.96
CA THR A 168 -6.30 6.91 -12.51
C THR A 168 -5.82 5.74 -11.65
N ALA A 169 -5.58 4.56 -12.24
CA ALA A 169 -5.35 3.31 -11.53
C ALA A 169 -4.27 3.38 -10.46
N ARG A 170 -3.14 4.04 -10.77
CA ARG A 170 -2.02 4.19 -9.82
C ARG A 170 -2.43 4.98 -8.58
N ARG A 171 -3.19 6.05 -8.76
CA ARG A 171 -3.65 6.92 -7.65
C ARG A 171 -4.58 6.15 -6.73
N LEU A 172 -5.53 5.40 -7.29
CA LEU A 172 -6.44 4.56 -6.50
C LEU A 172 -5.68 3.45 -5.75
N MET A 173 -4.69 2.83 -6.39
CA MET A 173 -3.84 1.82 -5.75
C MET A 173 -3.01 2.41 -4.61
N GLU A 174 -2.39 3.58 -4.80
CA GLU A 174 -1.61 4.29 -3.78
C GLU A 174 -2.50 4.72 -2.59
N MET A 175 -3.72 5.21 -2.84
CA MET A 175 -4.71 5.51 -1.78
C MET A 175 -5.05 4.26 -0.94
N ALA A 176 -5.32 3.13 -1.60
CA ALA A 176 -5.60 1.87 -0.89
C ALA A 176 -4.41 1.43 -0.03
N ALA A 177 -3.20 1.50 -0.59
CA ALA A 177 -1.97 1.16 0.11
C ALA A 177 -1.72 2.02 1.35
N ASP A 178 -1.90 3.33 1.23
CA ASP A 178 -1.70 4.27 2.32
C ASP A 178 -2.69 4.04 3.46
N CYS A 179 -3.96 3.78 3.14
CA CYS A 179 -4.96 3.41 4.15
C CYS A 179 -4.58 2.11 4.87
N ILE A 180 -4.21 1.07 4.12
CA ILE A 180 -3.81 -0.24 4.67
C ILE A 180 -2.57 -0.11 5.57
N MET A 181 -1.53 0.58 5.11
CA MET A 181 -0.29 0.79 5.87
C MET A 181 -0.53 1.60 7.15
N ALA A 182 -1.37 2.64 7.09
CA ALA A 182 -1.73 3.42 8.27
C ALA A 182 -2.49 2.58 9.31
N HIS A 183 -3.39 1.69 8.88
CA HIS A 183 -4.08 0.76 9.79
C HIS A 183 -3.11 -0.17 10.49
N LEU A 184 -2.19 -0.79 9.73
CA LEU A 184 -1.19 -1.70 10.29
C LEU A 184 -0.30 -0.97 11.32
N LEU A 185 0.13 0.25 11.02
CA LEU A 185 0.91 1.05 11.96
C LEU A 185 0.14 1.43 13.24
N ILE A 186 -1.15 1.75 13.13
CA ILE A 186 -2.00 2.03 14.30
C ILE A 186 -2.14 0.76 15.17
N GLN A 187 -2.33 -0.39 14.55
CA GLN A 187 -2.40 -1.68 15.26
C GLN A 187 -1.08 -2.01 15.97
N ASP A 188 0.06 -1.78 15.30
CA ASP A 188 1.39 -1.98 15.89
C ASP A 188 1.65 -0.98 17.02
N ALA A 189 1.30 0.30 16.83
CA ALA A 189 1.42 1.33 17.86
C ALA A 189 0.52 1.08 19.09
N SER A 190 -0.63 0.43 18.89
CA SER A 190 -1.52 0.05 20.01
C SER A 190 -0.93 -1.07 20.87
N LYS A 191 -0.02 -1.88 20.30
CA LYS A 191 0.63 -3.02 21.01
C LYS A 191 2.00 -2.65 21.56
N ALA A 192 2.76 -1.83 20.83
CA ALA A 192 4.13 -1.43 21.13
C ALA A 192 4.30 0.08 20.83
N PRO A 193 3.68 0.96 21.63
CA PRO A 193 3.67 2.41 21.40
C PRO A 193 5.09 3.01 21.37
N GLU A 194 6.01 2.49 22.17
CA GLU A 194 7.41 2.92 22.24
C GLU A 194 8.16 2.72 20.92
N LEU A 195 7.74 1.76 20.10
CA LEU A 195 8.34 1.47 18.81
C LEU A 195 7.65 2.22 17.66
N PHE A 196 6.31 2.30 17.70
CA PHE A 196 5.52 2.66 16.52
C PHE A 196 4.63 3.89 16.67
N ALA A 197 4.36 4.42 17.86
CA ALA A 197 3.46 5.57 18.01
C ALA A 197 3.94 6.78 17.19
N LYS A 198 5.23 7.12 17.28
CA LYS A 198 5.82 8.19 16.46
C LYS A 198 5.66 7.95 14.96
N SER A 199 5.90 6.72 14.51
CA SER A 199 5.76 6.37 13.10
C SER A 199 4.30 6.41 12.64
N ALA A 200 3.35 5.99 13.46
CA ALA A 200 1.92 6.09 13.17
C ALA A 200 1.48 7.55 12.99
N HIS A 201 1.85 8.45 13.90
CA HIS A 201 1.55 9.89 13.77
C HIS A 201 2.17 10.52 12.51
N VAL A 202 3.45 10.27 12.28
CA VAL A 202 4.18 10.86 11.15
C VAL A 202 3.67 10.29 9.82
N TYR A 203 3.44 8.97 9.76
CA TYR A 203 2.95 8.33 8.55
C TYR A 203 1.54 8.76 8.22
N LEU A 204 0.62 8.81 9.20
CA LEU A 204 -0.77 9.19 8.94
C LEU A 204 -0.85 10.62 8.38
N ASN A 205 -0.08 11.57 8.90
CA ASN A 205 -0.06 12.93 8.36
C ASN A 205 0.42 12.98 6.89
N TYR A 206 1.42 12.17 6.55
CA TYR A 206 1.90 12.03 5.18
C TYR A 206 0.84 11.37 4.28
N ALA A 207 0.31 10.23 4.73
CA ALA A 207 -0.66 9.42 3.99
C ALA A 207 -1.97 10.19 3.74
N GLU A 208 -2.46 10.95 4.72
CA GLU A 208 -3.64 11.80 4.56
C GLU A 208 -3.42 12.83 3.44
N ALA A 209 -2.25 13.49 3.40
CA ALA A 209 -1.93 14.44 2.34
C ALA A 209 -1.83 13.78 0.95
N GLU A 210 -1.27 12.58 0.86
CA GLU A 210 -1.23 11.82 -0.39
C GLU A 210 -2.63 11.43 -0.86
N VAL A 211 -3.49 10.96 0.05
CA VAL A 211 -4.90 10.65 -0.23
C VAL A 211 -5.66 11.88 -0.71
N GLU A 212 -5.49 13.05 -0.07
CA GLU A 212 -6.10 14.31 -0.54
C GLU A 212 -5.62 14.68 -1.94
N LYS A 213 -4.32 14.59 -2.21
CA LYS A 213 -3.72 14.88 -3.51
C LYS A 213 -4.32 13.99 -4.60
N HIS A 214 -4.45 12.69 -4.32
CA HIS A 214 -5.00 11.73 -5.28
C HIS A 214 -6.50 11.94 -5.50
N ALA A 215 -7.28 12.12 -4.43
CA ALA A 215 -8.71 12.40 -4.51
C ALA A 215 -8.99 13.71 -5.26
N GLY A 216 -8.21 14.77 -4.97
CA GLY A 216 -8.31 16.05 -5.66
C GLY A 216 -8.03 15.93 -7.15
N PHE A 217 -7.01 15.16 -7.54
CA PHE A 217 -6.72 14.90 -8.95
C PHE A 217 -7.87 14.15 -9.63
N ILE A 218 -8.38 13.07 -9.01
CA ILE A 218 -9.45 12.25 -9.58
C ILE A 218 -10.73 13.07 -9.75
N LYS A 219 -11.09 13.86 -8.75
CA LYS A 219 -12.27 14.72 -8.78
C LYS A 219 -12.18 15.83 -9.83
N GLY A 220 -10.96 16.35 -10.06
CA GLY A 220 -10.71 17.44 -11.00
C GLY A 220 -10.45 17.00 -12.45
N LEU A 221 -10.36 15.69 -12.71
CA LEU A 221 -10.05 15.17 -14.05
C LEU A 221 -11.30 15.23 -14.94
N ASP A 222 -11.20 15.94 -16.06
CA ASP A 222 -12.16 15.80 -17.16
C ASP A 222 -11.69 14.69 -18.12
N LYS A 223 -12.63 13.96 -18.72
CA LYS A 223 -12.33 12.99 -19.78
C LYS A 223 -11.66 13.66 -20.97
N GLU A 224 -12.08 14.88 -21.29
CA GLU A 224 -11.52 15.65 -22.41
C GLU A 224 -10.04 15.99 -22.19
N ASP A 225 -9.61 16.13 -20.93
CA ASP A 225 -8.22 16.38 -20.59
C ASP A 225 -7.29 15.23 -21.00
N LEU A 226 -7.81 14.00 -21.13
CA LEU A 226 -7.02 12.84 -21.57
C LEU A 226 -6.39 13.05 -22.94
N ALA A 227 -6.98 13.89 -23.79
CA ALA A 227 -6.41 14.25 -25.09
C ALA A 227 -5.02 14.90 -24.95
N PHE A 228 -4.77 15.69 -23.89
CA PHE A 228 -3.46 16.33 -23.65
C PHE A 228 -2.36 15.35 -23.21
N TYR A 229 -2.73 14.14 -22.79
CA TYR A 229 -1.78 13.10 -22.38
C TYR A 229 -1.45 12.11 -23.50
N LYS A 230 -2.19 12.17 -24.62
CA LYS A 230 -1.95 11.36 -25.81
C LYS A 230 -0.87 12.02 -26.67
N ARG A 231 0.03 11.21 -27.23
CA ARG A 231 1.03 11.63 -28.23
C ARG A 231 0.59 11.22 -29.61
#